data_AF-A0A524M7M2-F1
#
_entry.id   AF-A0A524M7M2-F1
#
_cell.length_a   1.000
_cell.length_b   1.000
_cell.length_c   1.000
_cell.angle_alpha   90.00
_cell.angle_beta   90.00
_cell.angle_gamma   90.00
#
_symmetry.space_group_name_H-M   'P 1'
#
loop_
_entity.id
_entity.type
_entity.pdbx_description
1 polymer ?
#
loop_
_entity_poly.entity_id
_entity_poly.type
_entity_poly.pdbx_seq_one_letter_code
_entity_poly.pdbx_strand_id
1 'polypeptide(L)'
;MLHKNRYFLLGLMITLMLSGTPIAGCNQIEIVNEIHTLDLGGVNPPTIQWWVPLNSTEESWLCWDGAYTGQTEESWSYSSWINDSDGIDTVFFQYMFGIEGEWMNRTPTLLEGNFTSGHYSYTFTQSVSWNSEANYPYIEGGGTVGFRIFANDTLGNWRTTPVLIYQGGYMYIITSPTTSTNSSLPYTIPGATLGIIAMGATAIVIIMIVAVRRRSQ
;
A
#
# COMPACT_ATOMS: atom_id res chain seq x y z
N MET A 1 37.18 -20.08 -16.51
CA MET A 1 37.41 -19.35 -15.24
C MET A 1 36.40 -18.20 -15.08
N LEU A 2 35.09 -18.47 -15.27
CA LEU A 2 34.02 -17.44 -15.28
C LEU A 2 32.79 -17.80 -14.42
N HIS A 3 32.89 -18.82 -13.55
CA HIS A 3 31.75 -19.33 -12.75
C HIS A 3 31.85 -19.08 -11.24
N LYS A 4 32.99 -18.56 -10.74
CA LYS A 4 33.15 -18.24 -9.32
C LYS A 4 32.49 -16.91 -8.90
N ASN A 5 32.16 -16.02 -9.85
CA ASN A 5 31.48 -14.75 -9.57
C ASN A 5 29.97 -14.87 -9.25
N ARG A 6 29.33 -16.02 -9.54
CA ARG A 6 27.87 -16.14 -9.39
C ARG A 6 27.41 -16.32 -7.94
N TYR A 7 28.22 -16.96 -7.09
CA TYR A 7 27.88 -17.16 -5.68
C TYR A 7 28.19 -15.94 -4.81
N PHE A 8 29.16 -15.12 -5.23
CA PHE A 8 29.45 -13.85 -4.57
C PHE A 8 28.31 -12.84 -4.79
N LEU A 9 27.75 -12.77 -6.01
CA LEU A 9 26.58 -11.92 -6.29
C LEU A 9 25.33 -12.38 -5.52
N LEU A 10 25.11 -13.70 -5.43
CA LEU A 10 23.97 -14.26 -4.70
C LEU A 10 24.10 -14.00 -3.18
N GLY A 11 25.32 -14.12 -2.64
CA GLY A 11 25.61 -13.77 -1.26
C GLY A 11 25.43 -12.27 -0.98
N LEU A 12 25.85 -11.40 -1.91
CA LEU A 12 25.67 -9.95 -1.79
C LEU A 12 24.18 -9.56 -1.80
N MET A 13 23.34 -10.21 -2.62
CA MET A 13 21.90 -9.98 -2.61
C MET A 13 21.24 -10.40 -1.30
N ILE A 14 21.63 -11.54 -0.72
CA ILE A 14 21.08 -12.02 0.55
C ILE A 14 21.51 -11.09 1.71
N THR A 15 22.74 -10.58 1.69
CA THR A 15 23.22 -9.63 2.70
C THR A 15 22.55 -8.26 2.56
N LEU A 16 22.26 -7.78 1.34
CA LEU A 16 21.48 -6.55 1.11
C LEU A 16 20.02 -6.67 1.58
N MET A 17 19.43 -7.87 1.49
CA MET A 17 18.11 -8.15 2.05
C MET A 17 18.10 -8.24 3.59
N LEU A 18 19.25 -8.46 4.22
CA LEU A 18 19.40 -8.58 5.68
C LEU A 18 19.99 -7.32 6.34
N SER A 19 20.65 -6.42 5.59
CA SER A 19 21.42 -5.29 6.14
C SER A 19 20.61 -4.03 6.45
N GLY A 20 19.30 -4.16 6.73
CA GLY A 20 18.50 -3.00 7.12
C GLY A 20 18.39 -1.94 6.04
N THR A 21 17.98 -2.34 4.83
CA THR A 21 17.32 -1.36 3.95
C THR A 21 16.20 -0.74 4.79
N PRO A 22 16.11 0.60 4.92
CA PRO A 22 14.97 1.22 5.58
C PRO A 22 13.74 0.55 5.00
N ILE A 23 12.85 0.08 5.88
CA ILE A 23 11.55 -0.50 5.53
C ILE A 23 11.04 0.37 4.40
N ALA A 24 11.08 -0.20 3.20
CA ALA A 24 10.74 0.50 1.99
C ALA A 24 9.26 0.81 2.16
N GLY A 25 8.95 2.04 2.57
CA GLY A 25 7.58 2.52 2.68
C GLY A 25 6.92 2.16 1.37
N CYS A 26 5.99 1.20 1.44
CA CYS A 26 5.43 0.43 0.33
C CYS A 26 6.11 0.79 -1.00
N ASN A 27 7.33 0.29 -1.24
CA ASN A 27 8.05 0.64 -2.47
C ASN A 27 7.11 0.26 -3.60
N GLN A 28 6.63 1.31 -4.27
CA GLN A 28 5.72 1.32 -5.38
C GLN A 28 5.93 0.02 -6.15
N ILE A 29 5.03 -0.97 -5.95
CA ILE A 29 4.92 -2.09 -6.88
C ILE A 29 4.91 -1.39 -8.24
N GLU A 30 5.68 -1.88 -9.20
CA GLU A 30 5.72 -1.34 -10.55
C GLU A 30 4.31 -1.54 -11.13
N ILE A 31 3.41 -0.62 -10.74
CA ILE A 31 2.03 -0.52 -11.14
C ILE A 31 2.18 -0.16 -12.60
N VAL A 32 1.84 -1.12 -13.46
CA VAL A 32 1.72 -0.87 -14.89
C VAL A 32 0.87 0.40 -15.01
N ASN A 33 1.42 1.43 -15.65
CA ASN A 33 0.75 2.70 -15.94
C ASN A 33 -0.40 2.45 -16.92
N GLU A 34 -1.40 1.67 -16.53
CA GLU A 34 -2.65 1.62 -17.25
C GLU A 34 -3.42 2.88 -16.88
N ILE A 35 -3.34 3.86 -17.78
CA ILE A 35 -4.22 5.01 -17.79
C ILE A 35 -5.63 4.46 -18.01
N HIS A 36 -6.41 4.50 -16.94
CA HIS A 36 -7.79 4.03 -16.98
C HIS A 36 -8.72 5.21 -17.26
N THR A 37 -9.41 5.15 -18.40
CA THR A 37 -10.42 6.13 -18.80
C THR A 37 -11.78 5.47 -18.63
N LEU A 38 -12.55 5.87 -17.61
CA LEU A 38 -13.92 5.37 -17.44
C LEU A 38 -14.88 6.25 -18.24
N ASP A 39 -15.22 5.85 -19.47
CA ASP A 39 -16.24 6.52 -20.27
C ASP A 39 -17.63 5.88 -20.05
N LEU A 40 -18.48 6.55 -19.27
CA LEU A 40 -19.87 6.17 -19.01
C LEU A 40 -20.90 6.97 -19.84
N GLY A 41 -20.52 7.49 -21.02
CA GLY A 41 -21.47 8.03 -22.01
C GLY A 41 -21.98 9.47 -21.78
N GLY A 42 -21.07 10.43 -21.66
CA GLY A 42 -21.39 11.87 -21.82
C GLY A 42 -20.77 12.41 -23.11
N VAL A 43 -21.21 13.57 -23.61
CA VAL A 43 -20.42 14.30 -24.62
C VAL A 43 -19.22 14.88 -23.87
N ASN A 44 -18.07 14.21 -23.93
CA ASN A 44 -16.79 14.60 -23.32
C ASN A 44 -16.79 14.81 -21.78
N PRO A 45 -17.10 13.78 -20.98
CA PRO A 45 -17.02 13.84 -19.52
C PRO A 45 -15.56 13.92 -18.99
N PRO A 46 -15.34 14.30 -17.72
CA PRO A 46 -14.02 14.27 -17.11
C PRO A 46 -13.41 12.86 -17.12
N THR A 47 -12.18 12.74 -17.57
CA THR A 47 -11.39 11.52 -17.42
C THR A 47 -10.62 11.58 -16.11
N ILE A 48 -10.82 10.59 -15.24
CA ILE A 48 -10.05 10.44 -13.99
C ILE A 48 -9.02 9.33 -14.22
N GLN A 49 -7.74 9.65 -14.07
CA GLN A 49 -6.62 8.72 -14.20
C GLN A 49 -6.03 8.46 -12.82
N TRP A 50 -6.31 7.28 -12.28
CA TRP A 50 -5.78 6.83 -11.01
C TRP A 50 -4.89 5.61 -11.18
N TRP A 51 -4.06 5.35 -10.19
CA TRP A 51 -2.99 4.35 -10.25
C TRP A 51 -3.42 3.04 -9.61
N VAL A 52 -4.53 2.44 -10.06
CA VAL A 52 -5.06 1.16 -9.56
C VAL A 52 -5.77 0.37 -10.67
N PRO A 53 -5.50 -0.94 -10.87
CA PRO A 53 -6.09 -1.75 -11.94
C PRO A 53 -7.63 -1.77 -11.99
N LEU A 54 -8.21 -1.55 -13.18
CA LEU A 54 -9.66 -1.44 -13.45
C LEU A 54 -10.50 -2.71 -13.17
N ASN A 55 -9.88 -3.88 -13.02
CA ASN A 55 -10.59 -5.15 -12.77
C ASN A 55 -10.82 -5.47 -11.29
N SER A 56 -10.43 -4.58 -10.35
CA SER A 56 -10.72 -4.79 -8.93
C SER A 56 -12.14 -4.37 -8.55
N THR A 57 -13.16 -4.96 -9.17
CA THR A 57 -14.51 -4.93 -8.57
C THR A 57 -14.54 -5.71 -7.25
N GLU A 58 -13.49 -6.48 -6.93
CA GLU A 58 -13.45 -7.38 -5.77
C GLU A 58 -12.09 -7.47 -5.04
N GLU A 59 -11.04 -6.78 -5.48
CA GLU A 59 -9.71 -6.94 -4.85
C GLU A 59 -9.43 -5.82 -3.84
N SER A 60 -9.45 -6.20 -2.56
CA SER A 60 -8.87 -5.40 -1.48
C SER A 60 -7.36 -5.39 -1.63
N TRP A 61 -6.77 -4.20 -1.70
CA TRP A 61 -5.33 -4.05 -1.81
C TRP A 61 -4.70 -4.02 -0.43
N LEU A 62 -3.73 -4.90 -0.20
CA LEU A 62 -3.07 -5.01 1.08
C LEU A 62 -1.86 -4.07 1.11
N CYS A 63 -1.97 -3.00 1.86
CA CYS A 63 -0.91 -2.00 2.04
C CYS A 63 -0.46 -2.04 3.51
N TRP A 64 0.62 -2.75 3.81
CA TRP A 64 1.13 -2.77 5.18
C TRP A 64 2.03 -1.57 5.44
N ASP A 65 1.74 -0.82 6.50
CA ASP A 65 2.74 0.06 7.11
C ASP A 65 3.68 -0.84 7.93
N GLY A 66 4.95 -0.89 7.53
CA GLY A 66 5.84 -1.97 7.94
C GLY A 66 6.03 -2.09 9.46
N ALA A 67 5.96 -0.99 10.23
CA ALA A 67 6.16 -1.07 11.68
C ALA A 67 5.41 -0.02 12.51
N TYR A 68 4.79 -0.48 13.61
CA TYR A 68 4.30 0.38 14.69
C TYR A 68 5.46 0.77 15.61
N THR A 69 5.72 2.08 15.71
CA THR A 69 6.78 2.70 16.52
C THR A 69 6.25 3.52 17.69
N GLY A 70 4.93 3.53 17.91
CA GLY A 70 4.26 4.36 18.92
C GLY A 70 3.51 5.55 18.32
N GLN A 71 3.30 5.58 17.00
CA GLN A 71 2.51 6.61 16.35
C GLN A 71 1.06 6.60 16.86
N THR A 72 0.45 7.78 16.91
CA THR A 72 -0.95 7.98 17.28
C THR A 72 -1.85 8.20 16.07
N GLU A 73 -1.25 8.30 14.88
CA GLU A 73 -1.95 8.54 13.63
C GLU A 73 -1.27 7.78 12.49
N GLU A 74 -2.07 7.36 11.52
CA GLU A 74 -1.65 6.80 10.23
C GLU A 74 -2.11 7.74 9.12
N SER A 75 -1.22 8.03 8.17
CA SER A 75 -1.48 8.95 7.07
C SER A 75 -1.41 8.24 5.74
N TRP A 76 -2.45 8.40 4.94
CA TRP A 76 -2.55 7.78 3.63
C TRP A 76 -2.71 8.87 2.57
N SER A 77 -1.80 8.90 1.61
CA SER A 77 -1.79 9.93 0.57
C SER A 77 -2.20 9.34 -0.76
N TYR A 78 -3.18 9.97 -1.40
CA TYR A 78 -3.66 9.62 -2.73
C TYR A 78 -3.48 10.79 -3.67
N SER A 79 -3.20 10.47 -4.93
CA SER A 79 -3.20 11.45 -6.00
C SER A 79 -3.72 10.87 -7.30
N SER A 80 -4.28 11.72 -8.14
CA SER A 80 -4.92 11.33 -9.40
C SER A 80 -4.85 12.48 -10.39
N TRP A 81 -4.67 12.14 -11.66
CA TRP A 81 -4.78 13.11 -12.76
C TRP A 81 -6.22 13.16 -13.22
N ILE A 82 -6.75 14.36 -13.44
CA ILE A 82 -8.10 14.57 -13.96
C ILE A 82 -7.96 15.43 -15.22
N ASN A 83 -8.53 14.97 -16.32
CA ASN A 83 -8.44 15.60 -17.62
C ASN A 83 -9.83 15.82 -18.19
N ASP A 84 -10.10 17.03 -18.65
CA ASP A 84 -11.36 17.41 -19.26
C ASP A 84 -11.14 18.48 -20.33
N SER A 85 -11.62 18.26 -21.56
CA SER A 85 -11.52 19.24 -22.63
C SER A 85 -12.38 20.49 -22.41
N ASP A 86 -13.49 20.32 -21.70
CA ASP A 86 -14.50 21.35 -21.45
C ASP A 86 -14.28 22.08 -20.10
N GLY A 87 -13.36 21.57 -19.28
CA GLY A 87 -12.91 22.20 -18.03
C GLY A 87 -13.30 21.40 -16.79
N ILE A 88 -12.52 21.54 -15.73
CA ILE A 88 -12.67 20.84 -14.45
C ILE A 88 -13.11 21.89 -13.43
N ASP A 89 -14.39 21.82 -13.05
CA ASP A 89 -15.00 22.77 -12.13
C ASP A 89 -14.85 22.34 -10.68
N THR A 90 -15.01 21.03 -10.43
CA THR A 90 -15.02 20.51 -9.07
C THR A 90 -14.41 19.12 -9.03
N VAL A 91 -13.56 18.91 -8.02
CA VAL A 91 -13.03 17.61 -7.66
C VAL A 91 -13.24 17.42 -6.17
N PHE A 92 -13.68 16.23 -5.76
CA PHE A 92 -13.61 15.84 -4.36
C PHE A 92 -13.26 14.37 -4.22
N PHE A 93 -12.50 14.09 -3.16
CA PHE A 93 -12.13 12.75 -2.75
C PHE A 93 -13.12 12.34 -1.67
N GLN A 94 -13.63 11.12 -1.78
CA GLN A 94 -14.45 10.53 -0.75
C GLN A 94 -13.73 9.34 -0.15
N TYR A 95 -13.71 9.26 1.17
CA TYR A 95 -13.09 8.15 1.88
C TYR A 95 -13.94 7.72 3.08
N MET A 96 -13.77 6.48 3.51
CA MET A 96 -14.38 5.92 4.70
C MET A 96 -13.38 5.01 5.40
N PHE A 97 -13.48 4.92 6.73
CA PHE A 97 -12.70 3.99 7.54
C PHE A 97 -13.57 2.80 7.95
N GLY A 98 -13.08 1.59 7.68
CA GLY A 98 -13.85 0.36 7.80
C GLY A 98 -14.79 0.13 6.61
N ILE A 99 -15.31 -1.09 6.52
CA ILE A 99 -16.25 -1.50 5.45
C ILE A 99 -17.66 -0.91 5.63
N GLU A 100 -18.00 -0.47 6.84
CA GLU A 100 -19.30 0.11 7.22
C GLU A 100 -19.14 1.57 7.68
N GLY A 101 -17.99 2.19 7.41
CA GLY A 101 -17.71 3.56 7.81
C GLY A 101 -18.59 4.59 7.11
N GLU A 102 -18.74 5.76 7.73
CA GLU A 102 -19.38 6.90 7.08
C GLU A 102 -18.46 7.50 6.01
N TRP A 103 -19.03 7.81 4.85
CA TRP A 103 -18.31 8.45 3.77
C TRP A 103 -18.09 9.94 4.05
N MET A 104 -16.83 10.37 4.01
CA MET A 104 -16.42 11.75 4.21
C MET A 104 -15.96 12.38 2.90
N ASN A 105 -16.52 13.55 2.57
CA ASN A 105 -16.12 14.34 1.41
C ASN A 105 -14.95 15.26 1.76
N ARG A 106 -13.95 15.34 0.87
CA ARG A 106 -12.81 16.25 0.99
C ARG A 106 -12.47 16.88 -0.34
N THR A 107 -12.17 18.18 -0.31
CA THR A 107 -11.63 18.89 -1.45
C THR A 107 -10.12 18.61 -1.52
N PRO A 108 -9.60 17.99 -2.58
CA PRO A 108 -8.18 17.76 -2.74
C PRO A 108 -7.46 19.07 -3.05
N THR A 109 -6.14 19.05 -2.90
CA THR A 109 -5.26 20.14 -3.34
C THR A 109 -4.84 19.88 -4.78
N LEU A 110 -4.94 20.88 -5.65
CA LEU A 110 -4.31 20.87 -6.97
C LEU A 110 -2.81 21.04 -6.78
N LEU A 111 -2.03 20.01 -7.07
CA LEU A 111 -0.56 20.04 -6.98
C LEU A 111 0.05 20.72 -8.21
N GLU A 112 -0.43 20.36 -9.41
CA GLU A 112 0.02 20.92 -10.68
C GLU A 112 -1.06 20.79 -11.77
N GLY A 113 -0.85 21.49 -12.89
CA GLY A 113 -1.77 21.51 -14.02
C GLY A 113 -2.65 22.76 -14.06
N ASN A 114 -3.82 22.65 -14.69
CA ASN A 114 -4.76 23.74 -14.93
C ASN A 114 -6.21 23.23 -14.91
N PHE A 115 -7.13 24.06 -15.41
CA PHE A 115 -8.55 23.74 -15.44
C PHE A 115 -8.94 22.67 -16.47
N THR A 116 -8.08 22.23 -17.39
CA THR A 116 -8.39 21.12 -18.33
C THR A 116 -7.59 19.85 -18.06
N SER A 117 -6.52 19.94 -17.27
CA SER A 117 -5.68 18.81 -16.87
C SER A 117 -5.01 19.14 -15.54
N GLY A 118 -5.41 18.48 -14.46
CA GLY A 118 -4.93 18.76 -13.11
C GLY A 118 -4.52 17.51 -12.35
N HIS A 119 -3.41 17.59 -11.62
CA HIS A 119 -2.96 16.58 -10.67
C HIS A 119 -3.45 16.95 -9.27
N TYR A 120 -4.38 16.17 -8.74
CA TYR A 120 -5.01 16.42 -7.45
C TYR A 120 -4.50 15.43 -6.43
N SER A 121 -4.26 15.89 -5.20
CA SER A 121 -3.87 15.03 -4.09
C SER A 121 -4.58 15.37 -2.80
N TYR A 122 -4.80 14.34 -1.99
CA TYR A 122 -5.30 14.48 -0.63
C TYR A 122 -4.66 13.42 0.27
N THR A 123 -4.32 13.84 1.48
CA THR A 123 -3.89 12.95 2.56
C THR A 123 -4.98 12.87 3.60
N PHE A 124 -5.45 11.67 3.89
CA PHE A 124 -6.33 11.42 5.03
C PHE A 124 -5.55 10.80 6.18
N THR A 125 -5.91 11.21 7.38
CA THR A 125 -5.30 10.76 8.63
C THR A 125 -6.32 9.97 9.43
N GLN A 126 -5.85 8.91 10.06
CA GLN A 126 -6.64 8.07 10.93
C GLN A 126 -5.96 7.94 12.29
N SER A 127 -6.74 7.94 13.37
CA SER A 127 -6.18 7.73 14.70
C SER A 127 -5.80 6.27 14.92
N VAL A 128 -4.64 6.08 15.55
CA VAL A 128 -4.09 4.80 15.98
C VAL A 128 -3.99 4.84 17.49
N SER A 129 -4.57 3.86 18.16
CA SER A 129 -4.47 3.70 19.61
C SER A 129 -3.83 2.36 19.95
N TRP A 130 -3.28 2.24 21.15
CA TRP A 130 -2.75 0.95 21.59
C TRP A 130 -3.84 0.13 22.28
N ASN A 131 -4.08 -1.10 21.81
CA ASN A 131 -4.92 -2.04 22.52
C ASN A 131 -4.05 -2.92 23.44
N SER A 132 -4.14 -2.66 24.75
CA SER A 132 -3.37 -3.39 25.77
C SER A 132 -3.80 -4.85 25.92
N GLU A 133 -5.06 -5.18 25.67
CA GLU A 133 -5.57 -6.55 25.78
C GLU A 133 -5.08 -7.42 24.62
N ALA A 134 -5.09 -6.86 23.41
CA ALA A 134 -4.58 -7.52 22.20
C ALA A 134 -3.05 -7.43 22.07
N ASN A 135 -2.40 -6.58 22.87
CA ASN A 135 -0.97 -6.23 22.75
C ASN A 135 -0.62 -5.82 21.29
N TYR A 136 -1.51 -5.04 20.67
CA TYR A 136 -1.45 -4.68 19.26
C TYR A 136 -2.03 -3.28 19.04
N PRO A 137 -1.50 -2.49 18.09
CA PRO A 137 -2.11 -1.21 17.70
C PRO A 137 -3.50 -1.42 17.11
N TYR A 138 -4.48 -0.72 17.67
CA TYR A 138 -5.83 -0.61 17.14
C TYR A 138 -5.92 0.58 16.18
N ILE A 139 -6.34 0.30 14.97
CA ILE A 139 -6.68 1.29 13.95
C ILE A 139 -8.20 1.26 13.81
N GLU A 140 -8.84 2.42 13.85
CA GLU A 140 -10.28 2.52 13.62
C GLU A 140 -10.67 1.86 12.28
N GLY A 141 -11.84 1.22 12.20
CA GLY A 141 -12.23 0.50 10.99
C GLY A 141 -11.34 -0.71 10.64
N GLY A 142 -10.48 -1.16 11.56
CA GLY A 142 -9.66 -2.37 11.39
C GLY A 142 -8.53 -2.23 10.35
N GLY A 143 -8.10 -1.00 10.09
CA GLY A 143 -7.11 -0.69 9.05
C GLY A 143 -7.70 -0.68 7.63
N THR A 144 -8.99 -0.97 7.45
CA THR A 144 -9.61 -0.89 6.13
C THR A 144 -9.94 0.55 5.77
N VAL A 145 -9.61 0.96 4.55
CA VAL A 145 -9.99 2.25 3.99
C VAL A 145 -10.65 2.07 2.64
N GLY A 146 -11.87 2.58 2.50
CA GLY A 146 -12.53 2.74 1.20
C GLY A 146 -12.29 4.13 0.64
N PHE A 147 -12.02 4.27 -0.66
CA PHE A 147 -11.87 5.55 -1.32
C PHE A 147 -12.48 5.58 -2.73
N ARG A 148 -12.89 6.77 -3.17
CA ARG A 148 -13.28 7.06 -4.56
C ARG A 148 -13.13 8.55 -4.88
N ILE A 149 -12.99 8.88 -6.15
CA ILE A 149 -12.79 10.25 -6.62
C ILE A 149 -13.98 10.66 -7.48
N PHE A 150 -14.44 11.90 -7.30
CA PHE A 150 -15.47 12.54 -8.11
C PHE A 150 -14.89 13.73 -8.84
N ALA A 151 -15.30 13.90 -10.09
CA ALA A 151 -14.98 15.07 -10.91
C ALA A 151 -16.24 15.55 -11.64
N ASN A 152 -16.38 16.86 -11.76
CA ASN A 152 -17.42 17.52 -12.54
C ASN A 152 -16.79 18.54 -13.49
N ASP A 153 -17.38 18.63 -14.67
CA ASP A 153 -17.01 19.60 -15.68
C ASP A 153 -17.92 20.85 -15.69
N THR A 154 -17.56 21.80 -16.54
CA THR A 154 -18.31 23.05 -16.74
C THR A 154 -19.69 22.83 -17.38
N LEU A 155 -19.92 21.69 -18.01
CA LEU A 155 -21.20 21.31 -18.61
C LEU A 155 -22.10 20.53 -17.62
N GLY A 156 -21.61 20.22 -16.42
CA GLY A 156 -22.31 19.47 -15.40
C GLY A 156 -22.22 17.95 -15.54
N ASN A 157 -21.31 17.43 -16.37
CA ASN A 157 -21.06 16.00 -16.49
C ASN A 157 -20.23 15.51 -15.29
N TRP A 158 -20.81 14.58 -14.54
CA TRP A 158 -20.15 13.95 -13.41
C TRP A 158 -19.49 12.63 -13.78
N ARG A 159 -18.32 12.40 -13.17
CA ARG A 159 -17.60 11.13 -13.21
C ARG A 159 -17.12 10.74 -11.83
N THR A 160 -17.08 9.42 -11.63
CA THR A 160 -16.68 8.81 -10.36
C THR A 160 -15.89 7.55 -10.64
N THR A 161 -14.84 7.31 -9.85
CA THR A 161 -14.13 6.04 -9.86
C THR A 161 -14.95 4.94 -9.20
N PRO A 162 -14.68 3.65 -9.47
CA PRO A 162 -15.11 2.58 -8.57
C PRO A 162 -14.67 2.84 -7.13
N VAL A 163 -15.34 2.17 -6.18
CA VAL A 163 -14.85 2.13 -4.79
C VAL A 163 -13.61 1.26 -4.77
N LEU A 164 -12.54 1.82 -4.26
CA LEU A 164 -11.26 1.15 -4.11
C LEU A 164 -11.03 0.93 -2.61
N ILE A 165 -10.69 -0.32 -2.25
CA ILE A 165 -10.55 -0.72 -0.85
C ILE A 165 -9.10 -1.08 -0.60
N TYR A 166 -8.53 -0.45 0.42
CA TYR A 166 -7.24 -0.81 0.97
C TYR A 166 -7.41 -1.42 2.35
N GLN A 167 -6.54 -2.37 2.66
CA GLN A 167 -6.39 -2.90 3.99
C GLN A 167 -4.98 -2.59 4.47
N GLY A 168 -4.95 -1.75 5.50
CA GLY A 168 -3.79 -1.34 6.28
C GLY A 168 -3.55 -2.24 7.49
N GLY A 169 -2.40 -2.03 8.12
CA GLY A 169 -2.00 -2.74 9.32
C GLY A 169 -0.48 -2.74 9.52
N TYR A 170 -0.06 -3.22 10.70
CA TYR A 170 1.35 -3.22 11.10
C TYR A 170 1.94 -4.62 11.09
N MET A 171 2.99 -4.84 10.29
CA MET A 171 3.68 -6.13 10.27
C MET A 171 4.53 -6.35 11.52
N TYR A 172 5.15 -5.28 12.04
CA TYR A 172 6.04 -5.32 13.20
C TYR A 172 5.61 -4.31 14.26
N ILE A 173 5.82 -4.64 15.54
CA ILE A 173 5.67 -3.72 16.67
C ILE A 173 7.06 -3.49 17.24
N ILE A 174 7.59 -2.28 17.06
CA ILE A 174 8.90 -1.86 17.57
C ILE A 174 8.76 -1.32 18.98
N THR A 175 7.74 -0.49 19.21
CA THR A 175 7.49 0.13 20.52
C THR A 175 6.11 -0.26 20.98
N SER A 176 6.03 -1.16 21.97
CA SER A 176 4.83 -1.27 22.79
C SER A 176 4.88 -0.19 23.87
N PRO A 177 3.79 0.53 24.17
CA PRO A 177 3.68 1.34 25.37
C PRO A 177 3.68 0.38 26.58
N THR A 178 4.86 -0.12 26.94
CA THR A 178 5.03 -0.92 28.14
C THR A 178 4.94 0.03 29.33
N THR A 179 3.87 -0.08 30.12
CA THR A 179 4.03 0.13 31.55
C THR A 179 5.13 -0.82 32.00
N SER A 180 6.21 -0.27 32.55
CA SER A 180 7.39 -0.99 32.98
C SER A 180 7.05 -2.21 33.85
N THR A 181 7.00 -3.40 33.24
CA THR A 181 7.08 -4.67 33.96
C THR A 181 7.58 -5.73 32.99
N ASN A 182 8.87 -6.04 33.12
CA ASN A 182 9.56 -7.25 32.66
C ASN A 182 9.50 -7.55 31.15
N SER A 183 10.60 -7.20 30.48
CA SER A 183 10.94 -7.72 29.16
C SER A 183 11.03 -9.25 29.18
N SER A 184 10.06 -9.92 28.57
CA SER A 184 10.28 -11.24 27.96
C SER A 184 10.19 -11.08 26.45
N LEU A 185 11.30 -11.37 25.76
CA LEU A 185 11.39 -11.51 24.30
C LEU A 185 10.46 -12.63 23.79
N PRO A 186 10.13 -12.67 22.49
CA PRO A 186 8.97 -12.01 21.90
C PRO A 186 7.90 -13.03 21.49
N TYR A 187 6.69 -12.55 21.28
CA TYR A 187 5.59 -13.32 20.72
C TYR A 187 5.93 -13.84 19.32
N THR A 188 6.16 -15.15 19.23
CA THR A 188 6.30 -15.92 17.99
C THR A 188 4.93 -15.97 17.32
N ILE A 189 4.68 -15.18 16.26
CA ILE A 189 3.52 -15.40 15.39
C ILE A 189 3.70 -16.80 14.79
N PRO A 190 2.83 -17.79 15.10
CA PRO A 190 3.02 -19.16 14.65
C PRO A 190 3.10 -19.26 13.10
N GLY A 191 2.43 -18.34 12.38
CA GLY A 191 2.47 -18.27 10.91
C GLY A 191 3.72 -17.64 10.32
N ALA A 192 4.22 -16.52 10.87
CA ALA A 192 5.38 -15.82 10.31
C ALA A 192 6.69 -16.61 10.50
N THR A 193 6.79 -17.32 11.63
CA THR A 193 7.95 -18.17 11.94
C THR A 193 7.97 -19.40 11.04
N LEU A 194 6.80 -19.98 10.74
CA LEU A 194 6.68 -21.04 9.73
C LEU A 194 7.03 -20.53 8.33
N GLY A 195 6.64 -19.31 7.97
CA GLY A 195 7.00 -18.69 6.69
C GLY A 195 8.51 -18.48 6.53
N ILE A 196 9.16 -17.88 7.54
CA ILE A 196 10.60 -17.63 7.53
C ILE A 196 11.40 -18.94 7.59
N ILE A 197 10.97 -19.91 8.40
CA ILE A 197 11.61 -21.24 8.46
C ILE A 197 11.40 -22.00 7.14
N ALA A 198 10.21 -21.92 6.53
CA ALA A 198 9.93 -22.56 5.25
C ALA A 198 10.77 -21.95 4.11
N MET A 199 10.91 -20.63 4.06
CA MET A 199 11.77 -19.93 3.09
C MET A 199 13.25 -20.24 3.32
N GLY A 200 13.71 -20.26 4.56
CA GLY A 200 15.08 -20.67 4.90
C GLY A 200 15.37 -22.13 4.54
N ALA A 201 14.45 -23.05 4.83
CA ALA A 201 14.57 -24.46 4.50
C ALA A 201 14.57 -24.70 2.98
N THR A 202 13.72 -24.02 2.22
CA THR A 202 13.72 -24.11 0.74
C THR A 202 15.02 -23.59 0.15
N ALA A 203 15.55 -22.47 0.63
CA ALA A 203 16.85 -21.94 0.19
C ALA A 203 17.99 -22.94 0.46
N ILE A 204 18.02 -23.56 1.64
CA ILE A 204 19.02 -24.58 1.99
C ILE A 204 18.90 -25.82 1.10
N VAL A 205 17.69 -26.32 0.85
CA VAL A 205 17.46 -27.47 -0.03
C VAL A 205 17.93 -27.19 -1.45
N ILE A 206 17.63 -26.00 -2.00
CA ILE A 206 18.10 -25.58 -3.33
C ILE A 206 19.64 -25.53 -3.37
N ILE A 207 20.29 -24.98 -2.33
CA ILE A 207 21.76 -24.93 -2.24
C ILE A 207 22.35 -26.35 -2.18
N MET A 208 21.76 -27.27 -1.41
CA MET A 208 22.23 -28.65 -1.33
C MET A 208 22.06 -29.40 -2.65
N ILE A 209 20.92 -29.27 -3.34
CA ILE A 209 20.70 -29.87 -4.66
C ILE A 209 21.75 -29.37 -5.66
N VAL A 210 22.03 -28.06 -5.68
CA VAL A 210 23.06 -27.46 -6.54
C VAL A 210 24.47 -27.96 -6.18
N ALA A 211 24.77 -28.14 -4.88
CA ALA A 211 26.07 -28.63 -4.43
C ALA A 211 26.30 -30.12 -4.73
N VAL A 212 25.29 -30.97 -4.57
CA VAL A 212 25.37 -32.41 -4.88
C VAL A 212 25.53 -32.62 -6.38
N ARG A 213 24.74 -31.92 -7.20
CA ARG A 213 24.79 -32.03 -8.67
C ARG A 213 26.13 -31.57 -9.27
N ARG A 214 26.89 -30.74 -8.54
CA ARG A 214 28.25 -30.31 -8.90
C ARG A 214 29.36 -31.29 -8.52
N ARG A 215 29.10 -32.24 -7.60
CA ARG A 215 30.08 -33.28 -7.25
C ARG A 215 29.96 -34.51 -8.16
N SER A 216 28.83 -34.67 -8.85
CA SER A 216 28.56 -35.77 -9.78
C SER A 216 28.96 -35.47 -11.23
N GLN A 217 29.60 -34.33 -11.51
CA GLN A 217 30.17 -33.95 -12.81
C GLN A 217 31.67 -33.73 -12.63
#